data_AF-A0A813JKU2-F1
#
_entry.id   AF-A0A813JKU2-F1
#
_cell.length_a   1.000
_cell.length_b   1.000
_cell.length_c   1.000
_cell.angle_alpha   90.00
_cell.angle_beta   90.00
_cell.angle_gamma   90.00
#
_symmetry.space_group_name_H-M   'P 1'
#
loop_
_entity.id
_entity.type
_entity.pdbx_description
1 polymer ?
#
loop_
_entity_poly.entity_id
_entity_poly.type
_entity_poly.pdbx_seq_one_letter_code
_entity_poly.pdbx_strand_id
1 'polypeptide(L)'
;MPAAVETPMERPKASTSHHRALRPNASPRVSLARTAPGKLYWLLFCLFPVTQRGHPGGSPGSMAAASAMAGTVKALCRDPFGPTRRCASSLASLVSSHAAAAPDRLALAAPQQGLSWSFGELEDRAEHVAAALAARGYVRGHSLVTDLPNSAENLLLQVACSRLGVAVATAKDEAAVKELVSKRSLMGAVAHRPSSSESEALPSLLVQCQLPLPPFLVEELDGSLAAFQDGRCPDAVKVYDATPLGYWSSTTALTNGEAISVMGAAARDRLAMTAEDRVLVGITLCHAFGIGSAVGGAWLAGAAVVLPGASGIRGCGSPSQRAEATLACLASQRCTLLFADVHTLKALPLPGPGVDVSALRGGVCKVGSGSTFLEDVREAKLGPENELRPLEYAGVRLVAIGKL
;
A
#
# COMPACT_ATOMS: atom_id res chain seq x y z
N MET A 1 -51.45 2.41 43.26
CA MET A 1 -51.46 1.03 43.76
C MET A 1 -51.82 0.09 42.62
N PRO A 2 -51.19 -1.09 42.52
CA PRO A 2 -49.88 -1.51 43.02
C PRO A 2 -49.05 -2.09 41.84
N ALA A 3 -47.83 -2.61 41.94
CA ALA A 3 -47.00 -3.03 43.06
C ALA A 3 -45.51 -2.87 42.68
N ALA A 4 -44.73 -2.40 43.64
CA ALA A 4 -43.29 -2.60 43.71
C ALA A 4 -42.98 -4.06 44.02
N VAL A 5 -41.85 -4.57 43.53
CA VAL A 5 -41.19 -5.74 44.11
C VAL A 5 -39.74 -5.35 44.42
N GLU A 6 -39.45 -5.35 45.71
CA GLU A 6 -38.17 -5.06 46.35
C GLU A 6 -37.30 -6.33 46.49
N THR A 7 -35.98 -6.11 46.40
CA THR A 7 -34.88 -6.75 47.19
C THR A 7 -34.45 -8.21 46.90
N PRO A 8 -33.22 -8.66 47.31
CA PRO A 8 -32.21 -7.99 48.15
C PRO A 8 -30.73 -8.01 47.68
N MET A 9 -29.94 -7.14 48.32
CA MET A 9 -28.49 -7.21 48.48
C MET A 9 -28.07 -8.45 49.30
N GLU A 10 -26.98 -9.11 48.90
CA GLU A 10 -26.14 -9.90 49.81
C GLU A 10 -24.64 -9.66 49.56
N ARG A 11 -23.97 -9.15 50.59
CA ARG A 11 -22.58 -9.44 51.02
C ARG A 11 -22.67 -9.60 52.55
N PRO A 12 -21.66 -10.13 53.29
CA PRO A 12 -20.35 -10.67 52.93
C PRO A 12 -20.03 -12.02 53.63
N LYS A 13 -18.93 -12.71 53.28
CA LYS A 13 -18.13 -13.48 54.27
C LYS A 13 -16.64 -13.43 53.95
N ALA A 14 -15.88 -13.05 54.97
CA ALA A 14 -14.43 -13.11 55.07
C ALA A 14 -13.99 -14.41 55.74
N SER A 15 -12.85 -14.94 55.32
CA SER A 15 -11.92 -15.81 56.08
C SER A 15 -10.74 -16.09 55.13
N THR A 16 -9.46 -16.17 55.46
CA THR A 16 -8.66 -16.02 56.68
C THR A 16 -7.21 -16.12 56.18
N SER A 17 -6.31 -15.36 56.79
CA SER A 17 -4.87 -15.35 56.57
C SER A 17 -4.17 -16.67 56.90
N HIS A 18 -3.18 -17.07 56.09
CA HIS A 18 -2.02 -17.80 56.59
C HIS A 18 -0.70 -17.18 56.11
N HIS A 19 0.00 -16.58 57.07
CA HIS A 19 1.41 -16.26 57.03
C HIS A 19 2.26 -17.53 56.92
N ARG A 20 3.29 -17.53 56.06
CA ARG A 20 4.51 -18.31 56.33
C ARG A 20 5.77 -17.63 55.77
N ALA A 21 6.54 -17.12 56.73
CA ALA A 21 7.99 -16.94 56.87
C ALA A 21 8.90 -16.77 55.62
N LEU A 22 9.59 -15.63 55.61
CA LEU A 22 10.85 -15.33 54.90
C LEU A 22 12.05 -16.02 55.58
N ARG A 23 13.00 -16.56 54.79
CA ARG A 23 14.49 -16.49 54.97
C ARG A 23 15.25 -17.20 53.81
N PRO A 24 16.56 -16.97 53.58
CA PRO A 24 17.06 -16.23 52.41
C PRO A 24 18.05 -16.99 51.50
N ASN A 25 18.50 -16.31 50.44
CA ASN A 25 19.68 -16.57 49.59
C ASN A 25 19.68 -17.77 48.64
N ALA A 26 19.45 -17.49 47.35
CA ALA A 26 20.19 -18.11 46.26
C ALA A 26 20.22 -17.16 45.05
N SER A 27 21.42 -16.73 44.69
CA SER A 27 21.77 -15.94 43.50
C SER A 27 21.29 -16.60 42.19
N PRO A 28 20.59 -15.89 41.28
CA PRO A 28 20.22 -16.47 39.99
C PRO A 28 21.38 -16.36 38.99
N ARG A 29 21.79 -17.51 38.45
CA ARG A 29 22.57 -17.60 37.20
C ARG A 29 21.71 -17.06 36.06
N VAL A 30 22.17 -16.00 35.40
CA VAL A 30 21.53 -15.45 34.19
C VAL A 30 21.81 -16.40 33.02
N SER A 31 20.76 -17.06 32.54
CA SER A 31 20.74 -17.72 31.23
C SER A 31 20.57 -16.66 30.15
N LEU A 32 21.51 -16.58 29.21
CA LEU A 32 21.45 -15.73 28.01
C LEU A 32 20.37 -16.26 27.05
N ALA A 33 19.12 -15.87 27.29
CA ALA A 33 18.05 -16.01 26.31
C ALA A 33 18.21 -14.92 25.24
N ARG A 34 18.26 -15.35 23.97
CA ARG A 34 18.35 -14.52 22.77
C ARG A 34 17.28 -13.42 22.78
N THR A 35 17.70 -12.17 22.91
CA THR A 35 16.85 -10.99 22.79
C THR A 35 16.89 -10.45 21.36
N ALA A 36 15.71 -10.09 20.85
CA ALA A 36 15.49 -9.51 19.51
C ALA A 36 16.19 -8.14 19.35
N PRO A 37 16.62 -7.75 18.13
CA PRO A 37 17.57 -6.66 17.89
C PRO A 37 17.01 -5.23 18.08
N GLY A 38 15.85 -5.05 18.70
CA GLY A 38 15.14 -3.76 18.78
C GLY A 38 15.42 -2.88 20.00
N LYS A 39 16.22 -3.33 20.98
CA LYS A 39 16.42 -2.59 22.26
C LYS A 39 17.82 -1.99 22.47
N LEU A 40 18.74 -2.12 21.52
CA LEU A 40 20.13 -1.61 21.68
C LEU A 40 20.33 -0.16 21.22
N TYR A 41 19.35 0.42 20.50
CA TYR A 41 19.47 1.78 19.95
C TYR A 41 19.28 2.91 20.99
N TRP A 42 18.67 2.63 22.14
CA TRP A 42 18.39 3.66 23.17
C TRP A 42 19.43 3.77 24.29
N LEU A 43 20.39 2.85 24.38
CA LEU A 43 21.41 2.83 25.46
C LEU A 43 22.75 3.46 25.06
N LEU A 44 22.99 3.70 23.77
CA LEU A 44 24.24 4.27 23.25
C LEU A 44 24.29 5.81 23.23
N PHE A 45 23.18 6.49 23.50
CA PHE A 45 23.12 7.96 23.47
C PHE A 45 23.33 8.64 24.85
N CYS A 46 23.47 7.88 25.94
CA CYS A 46 23.53 8.43 27.31
C CYS A 46 24.89 8.33 28.01
N LEU A 47 26.00 7.99 27.34
CA LEU A 47 27.28 7.75 28.05
C LEU A 47 28.52 8.50 27.56
N PHE A 48 28.44 9.44 26.60
CA PHE A 48 29.59 10.30 26.29
C PHE A 48 29.18 11.74 25.96
N PRO A 49 29.40 12.72 26.86
CA PRO A 49 29.43 14.12 26.46
C PRO A 49 30.70 14.37 25.65
N VAL A 50 30.52 14.96 24.47
CA VAL A 50 31.61 15.47 23.64
C VAL A 50 32.39 16.52 24.44
N THR A 51 33.62 16.19 24.83
CA THR A 51 34.65 17.18 25.15
C THR A 51 35.89 16.81 24.37
N GLN A 52 36.16 17.56 23.31
CA GLN A 52 37.46 17.53 22.64
C GLN A 52 38.37 18.58 23.26
N ARG A 53 39.52 18.14 23.80
CA ARG A 53 40.83 18.80 23.72
C ARG A 53 41.89 17.73 23.98
N GLY A 54 42.84 17.63 23.05
CA GLY A 54 43.70 16.46 22.87
C GLY A 54 44.91 16.35 23.80
N HIS A 55 45.43 15.12 23.87
CA HIS A 55 46.84 14.81 24.10
C HIS A 55 47.17 13.48 23.41
N PRO A 56 48.38 13.31 22.82
CA PRO A 56 48.75 12.12 22.07
C PRO A 56 49.37 11.07 23.01
N GLY A 57 48.70 9.92 23.12
CA GLY A 57 49.18 8.80 23.95
C GLY A 57 48.34 7.56 23.70
N GLY A 58 48.41 7.02 22.48
CA GLY A 58 47.64 5.84 22.08
C GLY A 58 48.28 4.56 22.61
N SER A 59 47.64 3.93 23.60
CA SER A 59 47.94 2.55 23.99
C SER A 59 47.44 1.56 22.92
N PRO A 60 48.10 0.39 22.73
CA PRO A 60 47.77 -0.57 21.67
C PRO A 60 46.33 -1.14 21.74
N GLY A 61 45.63 -0.98 22.87
CA GLY A 61 44.25 -1.43 23.05
C GLY A 61 43.20 -0.55 22.36
N SER A 62 43.51 0.71 22.06
CA SER A 62 42.57 1.67 21.44
C SER A 62 42.30 1.36 19.95
N MET A 63 43.33 0.95 19.21
CA MET A 63 43.18 0.59 17.79
C MET A 63 42.44 -0.73 17.58
N ALA A 64 42.59 -1.70 18.48
CA ALA A 64 41.87 -2.98 18.40
C ALA A 64 40.36 -2.81 18.65
N ALA A 65 39.98 -1.94 19.60
CA ALA A 65 38.58 -1.62 19.88
C ALA A 65 37.93 -0.81 18.73
N ALA A 66 38.65 0.14 18.14
CA ALA A 66 38.18 0.90 16.98
C ALA A 66 38.03 0.00 15.72
N SER A 67 38.96 -0.94 15.51
CA SER A 67 38.89 -1.91 14.40
C SER A 67 37.78 -2.95 14.61
N ALA A 68 37.53 -3.39 15.84
CA ALA A 68 36.42 -4.27 16.16
C ALA A 68 35.07 -3.54 15.97
N MET A 69 34.96 -2.27 16.40
CA MET A 69 33.76 -1.46 16.20
C MET A 69 33.52 -1.14 14.71
N ALA A 70 34.57 -0.84 13.94
CA ALA A 70 34.47 -0.68 12.49
C ALA A 70 34.10 -1.99 11.77
N GLY A 71 34.59 -3.14 12.24
CA GLY A 71 34.20 -4.46 11.76
C GLY A 71 32.73 -4.80 12.06
N THR A 72 32.24 -4.45 13.24
CA THR A 72 30.85 -4.63 13.67
C THR A 72 29.89 -3.68 12.97
N VAL A 73 30.26 -2.42 12.73
CA VAL A 73 29.48 -1.47 11.91
C VAL A 73 29.46 -1.94 10.45
N LYS A 74 30.58 -2.42 9.90
CA LYS A 74 30.64 -3.00 8.54
C LYS A 74 29.87 -4.32 8.41
N ALA A 75 29.70 -5.07 9.51
CA ALA A 75 28.86 -6.27 9.59
C ALA A 75 27.37 -5.96 9.84
N LEU A 76 27.04 -4.83 10.47
CA LEU A 76 25.67 -4.31 10.61
C LEU A 76 25.21 -3.57 9.34
N CYS A 77 26.14 -3.03 8.55
CA CYS A 77 25.92 -2.51 7.20
C CYS A 77 26.06 -3.58 6.10
N ARG A 78 26.30 -4.86 6.45
CA ARG A 78 26.10 -5.96 5.50
C ARG A 78 24.60 -6.12 5.31
N ASP A 79 24.16 -5.71 4.14
CA ASP A 79 22.82 -5.89 3.61
C ASP A 79 22.27 -7.30 3.92
N PRO A 80 21.13 -7.43 4.63
CA PRO A 80 20.53 -8.73 4.95
C PRO A 80 19.99 -9.49 3.72
N PHE A 81 20.11 -8.92 2.51
CA PHE A 81 19.61 -9.50 1.27
C PHE A 81 20.76 -9.91 0.33
N GLY A 82 20.82 -11.21 0.01
CA GLY A 82 21.93 -11.91 -0.66
C GLY A 82 22.21 -11.59 -2.16
N PRO A 83 22.88 -12.50 -2.91
CA PRO A 83 23.70 -12.16 -4.10
C PRO A 83 22.96 -11.78 -5.40
N THR A 84 21.63 -11.69 -5.43
CA THR A 84 20.87 -11.46 -6.67
C THR A 84 20.25 -10.06 -6.70
N ARG A 85 21.09 -9.02 -6.83
CA ARG A 85 20.61 -7.64 -7.04
C ARG A 85 20.34 -7.37 -8.52
N ARG A 86 19.23 -7.88 -9.06
CA ARG A 86 18.69 -7.36 -10.32
C ARG A 86 17.97 -6.04 -10.05
N CYS A 87 18.34 -5.01 -10.81
CA CYS A 87 17.63 -3.73 -10.76
C CYS A 87 16.20 -3.96 -11.25
N ALA A 88 15.22 -3.47 -10.50
CA ALA A 88 13.81 -3.59 -10.87
C ALA A 88 13.27 -2.26 -11.37
N SER A 89 12.19 -2.34 -12.14
CA SER A 89 11.32 -1.18 -12.34
C SER A 89 10.46 -0.98 -11.09
N SER A 90 10.29 0.27 -10.69
CA SER A 90 9.30 0.74 -9.72
C SER A 90 8.25 1.61 -10.41
N LEU A 91 7.13 1.87 -9.72
CA LEU A 91 6.12 2.82 -10.21
C LEU A 91 6.76 4.17 -10.54
N ALA A 92 7.59 4.69 -9.63
CA ALA A 92 8.31 5.95 -9.85
C ALA A 92 9.23 5.87 -11.07
N SER A 93 10.03 4.81 -11.23
CA SER A 93 10.93 4.72 -12.39
C SER A 93 10.19 4.62 -13.74
N LEU A 94 9.00 4.02 -13.76
CA LEU A 94 8.16 3.98 -14.96
C LEU A 94 7.66 5.39 -15.30
N VAL A 95 7.17 6.13 -14.30
CA VAL A 95 6.76 7.53 -14.48
C VAL A 95 7.94 8.39 -14.93
N SER A 96 9.07 8.36 -14.24
CA SER A 96 10.26 9.15 -14.61
C SER A 96 10.76 8.83 -16.02
N SER A 97 10.71 7.56 -16.44
CA SER A 97 11.14 7.16 -17.80
C SER A 97 10.20 7.73 -18.87
N HIS A 98 8.89 7.68 -18.66
CA HIS A 98 7.91 8.25 -19.60
C HIS A 98 7.89 9.77 -19.56
N ALA A 99 8.04 10.39 -18.38
CA ALA A 99 8.15 11.83 -18.25
C ALA A 99 9.36 12.38 -19.02
N ALA A 100 10.49 11.65 -19.02
CA ALA A 100 11.67 12.02 -19.80
C ALA A 100 11.50 11.82 -21.32
N ALA A 101 10.76 10.80 -21.74
CA ALA A 101 10.63 10.44 -23.16
C ALA A 101 9.45 11.13 -23.87
N ALA A 102 8.32 11.30 -23.17
CA ALA A 102 7.06 11.81 -23.69
C ALA A 102 6.27 12.51 -22.57
N PRO A 103 6.74 13.67 -22.07
CA PRO A 103 6.18 14.33 -20.89
C PRO A 103 4.69 14.65 -21.02
N ASP A 104 4.24 15.03 -22.22
CA ASP A 104 2.85 15.43 -22.49
C ASP A 104 1.89 14.24 -22.66
N ARG A 105 2.39 13.00 -22.67
CA ARG A 105 1.53 11.82 -22.84
C ARG A 105 0.70 11.59 -21.58
N LEU A 106 -0.58 11.29 -21.76
CA LEU A 106 -1.52 11.05 -20.67
C LEU A 106 -1.07 9.84 -19.81
N ALA A 107 -0.81 10.07 -18.53
CA ALA A 107 -0.47 9.01 -17.57
C ALA A 107 -1.70 8.53 -16.81
N LEU A 108 -2.55 9.49 -16.41
CA LEU A 108 -3.70 9.26 -15.54
C LEU A 108 -4.88 10.15 -15.95
N ALA A 109 -6.08 9.60 -15.98
CA ALA A 109 -7.35 10.34 -15.99
C ALA A 109 -8.26 9.86 -14.85
N ALA A 110 -8.85 10.81 -14.13
CA ALA A 110 -9.88 10.56 -13.11
C ALA A 110 -11.08 11.48 -13.37
N PRO A 111 -11.99 11.12 -14.29
CA PRO A 111 -13.02 12.02 -14.80
C PRO A 111 -13.99 12.57 -13.74
N GLN A 112 -14.32 11.77 -12.72
CA GLN A 112 -15.19 12.18 -11.62
C GLN A 112 -14.52 13.20 -10.69
N GLN A 113 -13.19 13.23 -10.66
CA GLN A 113 -12.41 14.28 -9.98
C GLN A 113 -12.15 15.47 -10.93
N GLY A 114 -12.62 15.41 -12.18
CA GLY A 114 -12.45 16.47 -13.17
C GLY A 114 -10.99 16.69 -13.60
N LEU A 115 -10.13 15.67 -13.48
CA LEU A 115 -8.70 15.82 -13.71
C LEU A 115 -8.09 14.78 -14.65
N SER A 116 -6.97 15.17 -15.23
CA SER A 116 -6.08 14.35 -16.02
C SER A 116 -4.65 14.85 -15.84
N TRP A 117 -3.69 13.94 -15.70
CA TRP A 117 -2.27 14.27 -15.63
C TRP A 117 -1.50 13.54 -16.71
N SER A 118 -0.67 14.29 -17.41
CA SER A 118 0.42 13.77 -18.22
C SER A 118 1.51 13.11 -17.36
N PHE A 119 2.43 12.37 -17.97
CA PHE A 119 3.55 11.76 -17.25
C PHE A 119 4.45 12.81 -16.60
N GLY A 120 4.69 13.95 -17.27
CA GLY A 120 5.46 15.06 -16.68
C GLY A 120 4.75 15.65 -15.46
N GLU A 121 3.45 15.92 -15.57
CA GLU A 121 2.66 16.45 -14.46
C GLU A 121 2.58 15.50 -13.25
N LEU A 122 2.50 14.19 -13.51
CA LEU A 122 2.50 13.17 -12.47
C LEU A 122 3.88 13.07 -11.79
N GLU A 123 4.96 13.16 -12.56
CA GLU A 123 6.32 13.17 -12.01
C GLU A 123 6.52 14.37 -11.07
N ASP A 124 6.20 15.59 -11.53
CA ASP A 124 6.34 16.81 -10.73
C ASP A 124 5.54 16.72 -9.41
N ARG A 125 4.31 16.20 -9.48
CA ARG A 125 3.48 16.00 -8.28
C ARG A 125 4.08 14.95 -7.36
N ALA A 126 4.57 13.83 -7.92
CA ALA A 126 5.17 12.76 -7.14
C ALA A 126 6.46 13.22 -6.45
N GLU A 127 7.24 14.08 -7.10
CA GLU A 127 8.42 14.71 -6.50
C GLU A 127 8.06 15.58 -5.30
N HIS A 128 7.04 16.43 -5.39
CA HIS A 128 6.62 17.26 -4.26
C HIS A 128 6.14 16.42 -3.07
N VAL A 129 5.32 15.40 -3.32
CA VAL A 129 4.83 14.51 -2.26
C VAL A 129 5.98 13.70 -1.65
N ALA A 130 6.91 13.20 -2.47
CA ALA A 130 8.08 12.47 -1.99
C ALA A 130 9.03 13.39 -1.19
N ALA A 131 9.23 14.64 -1.61
CA ALA A 131 10.00 15.63 -0.85
C ALA A 131 9.42 15.86 0.54
N ALA A 132 8.09 16.00 0.62
CA ALA A 132 7.41 16.23 1.88
C ALA A 132 7.40 15.01 2.81
N LEU A 133 7.28 13.80 2.25
CA LEU A 133 7.47 12.56 3.01
C LEU A 133 8.93 12.45 3.52
N ALA A 134 9.93 12.73 2.67
CA ALA A 134 11.33 12.70 3.07
C ALA A 134 11.65 13.71 4.17
N ALA A 135 11.10 14.93 4.11
CA ALA A 135 11.23 15.96 5.15
C ALA A 135 10.67 15.51 6.50
N ARG A 136 9.67 14.60 6.49
CA ARG A 136 9.08 13.96 7.68
C ARG A 136 9.83 12.70 8.12
N GLY A 137 10.99 12.40 7.53
CA GLY A 137 11.86 11.28 7.91
C GLY A 137 11.51 9.94 7.25
N TYR A 138 10.64 9.92 6.24
CA TYR A 138 10.40 8.70 5.47
C TYR A 138 11.62 8.37 4.61
N VAL A 139 12.17 7.16 4.82
CA VAL A 139 13.30 6.64 4.06
C VAL A 139 13.01 5.22 3.59
N ARG A 140 13.87 4.72 2.68
CA ARG A 140 13.80 3.36 2.17
C ARG A 140 13.63 2.33 3.30
N GLY A 141 12.68 1.41 3.11
CA GLY A 141 12.40 0.34 4.07
C GLY A 141 11.36 0.69 5.12
N HIS A 142 10.96 1.96 5.24
CA HIS A 142 9.77 2.33 6.01
C HIS A 142 8.49 1.88 5.31
N SER A 143 7.41 1.78 6.08
CA SER A 143 6.07 1.52 5.56
C SER A 143 5.10 2.62 5.98
N LEU A 144 4.22 3.01 5.06
CA LEU A 144 3.16 4.00 5.24
C LEU A 144 1.81 3.30 5.06
N VAL A 145 0.90 3.43 6.03
CA VAL A 145 -0.45 2.86 5.91
C VAL A 145 -1.43 3.88 5.35
N THR A 146 -2.34 3.46 4.47
CA THR A 146 -3.34 4.36 3.88
C THR A 146 -4.69 3.69 3.64
N ASP A 147 -5.75 4.49 3.72
CA ASP A 147 -7.12 4.13 3.34
C ASP A 147 -7.68 5.02 2.22
N LEU A 148 -6.80 5.75 1.50
CA LEU A 148 -7.23 6.54 0.35
C LEU A 148 -7.97 5.65 -0.67
N PRO A 149 -9.08 6.14 -1.26
CA PRO A 149 -9.90 5.34 -2.15
C PRO A 149 -9.24 5.18 -3.52
N ASN A 150 -9.98 4.60 -4.48
CA ASN A 150 -9.55 4.50 -5.88
C ASN A 150 -9.56 5.89 -6.56
N SER A 151 -8.56 6.69 -6.24
CA SER A 151 -8.44 8.13 -6.52
C SER A 151 -7.05 8.46 -7.06
N ALA A 152 -6.94 9.62 -7.70
CA ALA A 152 -5.68 10.10 -8.26
C ALA A 152 -4.60 10.32 -7.19
N GLU A 153 -4.99 10.75 -6.00
CA GLU A 153 -4.15 11.00 -4.82
C GLU A 153 -3.58 9.71 -4.25
N ASN A 154 -4.37 8.63 -4.25
CA ASN A 154 -3.88 7.32 -3.83
C ASN A 154 -2.79 6.84 -4.79
N LEU A 155 -3.03 6.96 -6.11
CA LEU A 155 -2.02 6.60 -7.09
C LEU A 155 -0.77 7.47 -6.96
N LEU A 156 -0.94 8.78 -6.82
CA LEU A 156 0.13 9.74 -6.58
C LEU A 156 0.95 9.41 -5.33
N LEU A 157 0.28 9.11 -4.20
CA LEU A 157 0.92 8.69 -2.96
C LEU A 157 1.76 7.42 -3.16
N GLN A 158 1.23 6.43 -3.88
CA GLN A 158 1.94 5.18 -4.17
C GLN A 158 3.17 5.40 -5.06
N VAL A 159 3.09 6.29 -6.06
CA VAL A 159 4.26 6.70 -6.88
C VAL A 159 5.31 7.40 -6.00
N ALA A 160 4.91 8.37 -5.19
CA ALA A 160 5.81 9.11 -4.30
C ALA A 160 6.50 8.20 -3.27
N CYS A 161 5.77 7.26 -2.65
CA CYS A 161 6.34 6.27 -1.75
C CYS A 161 7.33 5.35 -2.47
N SER A 162 6.97 4.90 -3.67
CA SER A 162 7.82 4.08 -4.53
C SER A 162 9.15 4.78 -4.88
N ARG A 163 9.12 6.11 -5.08
CA ARG A 163 10.32 6.94 -5.32
C ARG A 163 11.31 6.91 -4.15
N LEU A 164 10.81 6.89 -2.91
CA LEU A 164 11.61 6.82 -1.70
C LEU A 164 11.99 5.39 -1.29
N GLY A 165 11.47 4.37 -1.97
CA GLY A 165 11.57 2.97 -1.52
C GLY A 165 10.80 2.70 -0.23
N VAL A 166 9.75 3.48 0.02
CA VAL A 166 8.78 3.30 1.11
C VAL A 166 7.66 2.40 0.61
N ALA A 167 7.32 1.37 1.39
CA ALA A 167 6.24 0.46 1.05
C ALA A 167 4.89 1.04 1.47
N VAL A 168 3.89 0.97 0.60
CA VAL A 168 2.51 1.35 0.96
C VAL A 168 1.78 0.15 1.52
N ALA A 169 1.08 0.33 2.64
CA ALA A 169 0.28 -0.69 3.27
C ALA A 169 -1.19 -0.31 3.32
N THR A 170 -2.07 -1.30 3.17
CA THR A 170 -3.51 -1.15 3.34
C THR A 170 -4.01 -2.18 4.32
N ALA A 171 -4.93 -1.78 5.18
CA ALA A 171 -5.55 -2.64 6.17
C ALA A 171 -7.06 -2.39 6.17
N LYS A 172 -7.83 -3.48 6.31
CA LYS A 172 -9.29 -3.47 6.21
C LYS A 172 -10.00 -3.35 7.56
N ASP A 173 -9.31 -3.73 8.65
CA ASP A 173 -9.89 -3.81 9.99
C ASP A 173 -8.78 -3.70 11.06
N GLU A 174 -9.19 -3.58 12.32
CA GLU A 174 -8.29 -3.47 13.48
C GLU A 174 -7.33 -4.67 13.57
N ALA A 175 -7.82 -5.88 13.31
CA ALA A 175 -7.01 -7.09 13.37
C ALA A 175 -5.88 -7.07 12.32
N ALA A 176 -6.18 -6.62 11.10
CA ALA A 176 -5.20 -6.46 10.03
C ALA A 176 -4.16 -5.38 10.36
N VAL A 177 -4.58 -4.25 10.95
CA VAL A 177 -3.64 -3.21 11.41
C VAL A 177 -2.71 -3.78 12.49
N LYS A 178 -3.26 -4.46 13.51
CA LYS A 178 -2.48 -5.11 14.59
C LYS A 178 -1.50 -6.14 14.05
N GLU A 179 -1.93 -6.97 13.10
CA GLU A 179 -1.06 -7.96 12.48
C GLU A 179 0.09 -7.30 11.71
N LEU A 180 -0.22 -6.24 10.95
CA LEU A 180 0.77 -5.50 10.18
C LEU A 180 1.84 -4.88 11.08
N VAL A 181 1.46 -4.18 12.16
CA VAL A 181 2.42 -3.57 13.10
C VAL A 181 3.23 -4.59 13.89
N SER A 182 2.70 -5.80 14.10
CA SER A 182 3.46 -6.88 14.76
C SER A 182 4.64 -7.37 13.92
N LYS A 183 4.55 -7.21 12.59
CA LYS A 183 5.53 -7.74 11.61
C LYS A 183 6.34 -6.65 10.93
N ARG A 184 5.89 -5.39 10.97
CA ARG A 184 6.48 -4.27 10.23
C ARG A 184 6.53 -3.01 11.08
N SER A 185 7.56 -2.20 10.87
CA SER A 185 7.61 -0.86 11.41
C SER A 185 6.79 0.07 10.51
N LEU A 186 5.63 0.49 11.00
CA LEU A 186 4.87 1.58 10.38
C LEU A 186 5.45 2.89 10.89
N MET A 187 5.83 3.78 9.97
CA MET A 187 6.30 5.12 10.33
C MET A 187 5.09 6.05 10.52
N GLY A 188 4.08 5.93 9.65
CA GLY A 188 2.90 6.78 9.77
C GLY A 188 1.80 6.37 8.81
N ALA A 189 0.79 7.24 8.73
CA ALA A 189 -0.43 6.97 8.00
C ALA A 189 -0.87 8.19 7.18
N VAL A 190 -1.52 7.93 6.05
CA VAL A 190 -2.25 8.93 5.26
C VAL A 190 -3.68 8.47 5.13
N ALA A 191 -4.60 9.24 5.69
CA ALA A 191 -6.02 8.89 5.70
C ALA A 191 -6.85 9.98 5.05
N HIS A 192 -7.86 9.60 4.28
CA HIS A 192 -8.89 10.57 3.89
C HIS A 192 -9.77 10.86 5.12
N ARG A 193 -10.20 12.09 5.36
CA ARG A 193 -11.10 12.42 6.46
C ARG A 193 -12.53 11.94 6.14
N PRO A 194 -13.19 11.18 7.01
CA PRO A 194 -14.57 10.77 6.74
C PRO A 194 -15.52 11.96 6.96
N SER A 195 -16.54 12.06 6.10
CA SER A 195 -17.60 13.06 6.25
C SER A 195 -18.55 12.78 7.43
N SER A 196 -18.47 11.57 8.02
CA SER A 196 -19.23 11.11 9.18
C SER A 196 -18.33 10.39 10.20
N SER A 197 -18.80 10.21 11.43
CA SER A 197 -18.06 9.54 12.51
C SER A 197 -18.08 8.00 12.37
N GLU A 198 -17.38 7.47 11.37
CA GLU A 198 -17.28 6.03 11.13
C GLU A 198 -16.22 5.36 12.01
N SER A 199 -16.60 4.25 12.64
CA SER A 199 -15.71 3.46 13.51
C SER A 199 -14.63 2.70 12.74
N GLU A 200 -14.79 2.50 11.43
CA GLU A 200 -13.88 1.72 10.58
C GLU A 200 -12.85 2.58 9.82
N ALA A 201 -12.90 3.92 9.98
CA ALA A 201 -11.92 4.81 9.35
C ALA A 201 -10.52 4.60 9.93
N LEU A 202 -9.47 4.75 9.10
CA LEU A 202 -8.09 4.51 9.52
C LEU A 202 -7.67 5.29 10.78
N PRO A 203 -8.02 6.58 10.97
CA PRO A 203 -7.68 7.29 12.22
C PRO A 203 -8.27 6.62 13.47
N SER A 204 -9.52 6.15 13.41
CA SER A 204 -10.17 5.42 14.49
C SER A 204 -9.45 4.10 14.77
N LEU A 205 -9.06 3.36 13.73
CA LEU A 205 -8.30 2.11 13.85
C LEU A 205 -6.92 2.33 14.49
N LEU A 206 -6.20 3.39 14.12
CA LEU A 206 -4.89 3.71 14.68
C LEU A 206 -4.98 4.00 16.19
N VAL A 207 -6.02 4.74 16.61
CA VAL A 207 -6.30 5.01 18.03
C VAL A 207 -6.63 3.72 18.78
N GLN A 208 -7.50 2.88 18.24
CA GLN A 208 -7.84 1.57 18.85
C GLN A 208 -6.62 0.66 18.98
N CYS A 209 -5.71 0.70 18.00
CA CYS A 209 -4.46 -0.05 18.01
C CYS A 209 -3.38 0.57 18.91
N GLN A 210 -3.65 1.69 19.58
CA GLN A 210 -2.69 2.44 20.42
C GLN A 210 -1.40 2.78 19.68
N LEU A 211 -1.52 3.13 18.41
CA LEU A 211 -0.39 3.54 17.58
C LEU A 211 -0.22 5.06 17.70
N PRO A 212 0.86 5.57 18.31
CA PRO A 212 1.07 7.00 18.55
C PRO A 212 1.52 7.75 17.29
N LEU A 213 1.00 7.36 16.13
CA LEU A 213 1.34 7.92 14.83
C LEU A 213 0.16 8.77 14.36
N PRO A 214 0.22 10.11 14.49
CA PRO A 214 -0.85 10.95 13.97
C PRO A 214 -0.92 10.77 12.45
N PRO A 215 -2.06 10.31 11.89
CA PRO A 215 -2.22 10.23 10.45
C PRO A 215 -2.19 11.63 9.85
N PHE A 216 -1.58 11.77 8.68
CA PHE A 216 -1.82 12.93 7.84
C PHE A 216 -3.22 12.81 7.24
N LEU A 217 -4.06 13.81 7.48
CA LEU A 217 -5.45 13.82 7.03
C LEU A 217 -5.57 14.58 5.71
N VAL A 218 -6.10 13.89 4.71
CA VAL A 218 -6.52 14.46 3.43
C VAL A 218 -7.99 14.86 3.58
N GLU A 219 -8.26 16.16 3.51
CA GLU A 219 -9.60 16.72 3.74
C GLU A 219 -10.54 16.54 2.53
N GLU A 220 -10.03 16.78 1.31
CA GLU A 220 -10.79 16.62 0.07
C GLU A 220 -10.02 15.73 -0.93
N LEU A 221 -10.77 15.04 -1.80
CA LEU A 221 -10.20 14.19 -2.86
C LEU A 221 -10.29 14.87 -4.24
N ASP A 222 -9.54 15.96 -4.40
CA ASP A 222 -9.51 16.83 -5.59
C ASP A 222 -8.34 16.54 -6.56
N GLY A 223 -7.59 15.47 -6.31
CA GLY A 223 -6.34 15.11 -6.98
C GLY A 223 -5.09 15.67 -6.31
N SER A 224 -5.23 16.53 -5.30
CA SER A 224 -4.09 17.18 -4.68
C SER A 224 -3.71 16.52 -3.35
N LEU A 225 -2.42 16.51 -3.10
CA LEU A 225 -1.86 16.27 -1.77
C LEU A 225 -1.29 17.60 -1.26
N ALA A 226 -2.10 18.68 -1.32
CA ALA A 226 -1.64 20.05 -1.11
C ALA A 226 -0.95 20.29 0.25
N ALA A 227 -1.31 19.54 1.29
CA ALA A 227 -0.62 19.63 2.57
C ALA A 227 0.76 18.91 2.62
N PHE A 228 1.18 18.29 1.51
CA PHE A 228 2.53 17.75 1.26
C PHE A 228 3.38 18.69 0.38
N GLN A 229 3.41 19.98 0.70
CA GLN A 229 4.26 20.98 0.03
C GLN A 229 5.49 21.29 0.87
N ASP A 230 6.50 20.40 0.87
CA ASP A 230 7.74 20.64 1.62
C ASP A 230 8.98 20.20 0.83
N GLY A 231 9.98 21.08 0.78
CA GLY A 231 11.38 20.73 0.55
C GLY A 231 11.77 20.35 -0.88
N ARG A 232 13.02 19.91 -1.00
CA ARG A 232 13.59 19.37 -2.25
C ARG A 232 13.50 17.85 -2.21
N CYS A 233 12.95 17.25 -3.27
CA CYS A 233 12.88 15.80 -3.37
C CYS A 233 14.31 15.20 -3.38
N PRO A 234 14.59 14.18 -2.56
CA PRO A 234 15.77 13.35 -2.76
C PRO A 234 15.75 12.67 -4.13
N ASP A 235 16.93 12.30 -4.64
CA ASP A 235 17.01 11.47 -5.84
C ASP A 235 16.22 10.16 -5.66
N ALA A 236 15.57 9.72 -6.73
CA ALA A 236 14.81 8.48 -6.72
C ALA A 236 15.69 7.29 -6.25
N VAL A 237 15.21 6.55 -5.27
CA VAL A 237 15.97 5.44 -4.69
C VAL A 237 16.01 4.29 -5.68
N LYS A 238 17.22 3.80 -5.96
CA LYS A 238 17.39 2.56 -6.73
C LYS A 238 16.78 1.36 -6.00
N VAL A 239 15.80 0.74 -6.65
CA VAL A 239 15.16 -0.49 -6.16
C VAL A 239 15.71 -1.74 -6.87
N TYR A 240 15.51 -2.87 -6.21
CA TYR A 240 15.83 -4.21 -6.72
C TYR A 240 14.59 -5.07 -6.69
N ASP A 241 14.61 -6.21 -7.39
CA ASP A 241 13.45 -7.11 -7.48
C ASP A 241 12.83 -7.41 -6.10
N ALA A 242 13.66 -7.72 -5.10
CA ALA A 242 13.22 -8.05 -3.74
C ALA A 242 12.77 -6.84 -2.89
N THR A 243 12.82 -5.61 -3.42
CA THR A 243 12.44 -4.42 -2.64
C THR A 243 10.92 -4.41 -2.46
N PRO A 244 10.40 -4.36 -1.22
CA PRO A 244 8.97 -4.26 -0.97
C PRO A 244 8.37 -3.05 -1.69
N LEU A 245 7.30 -3.27 -2.45
CA LEU A 245 6.50 -2.19 -3.04
C LEU A 245 5.30 -1.88 -2.14
N GLY A 246 4.64 -2.91 -1.62
CA GLY A 246 3.49 -2.70 -0.74
C GLY A 246 2.96 -3.95 -0.06
N TYR A 247 2.00 -3.71 0.83
CA TYR A 247 1.30 -4.65 1.69
C TYR A 247 -0.20 -4.44 1.52
N TRP A 248 -0.79 -5.05 0.49
CA TRP A 248 -2.21 -4.83 0.17
C TRP A 248 -3.10 -5.83 0.90
N SER A 249 -3.62 -5.46 2.07
CA SER A 249 -4.42 -6.33 2.95
C SER A 249 -3.72 -7.67 3.26
N SER A 250 -2.40 -7.65 3.38
CA SER A 250 -1.52 -8.80 3.62
C SER A 250 -0.31 -8.36 4.43
N THR A 251 0.23 -9.24 5.27
CA THR A 251 1.49 -8.96 6.00
C THR A 251 2.73 -9.41 5.23
N THR A 252 2.55 -10.14 4.12
CA THR A 252 3.60 -10.48 3.17
C THR A 252 3.74 -9.36 2.15
N ALA A 253 4.97 -8.87 1.98
CA ALA A 253 5.25 -7.83 0.99
C ALA A 253 5.06 -8.40 -0.41
N LEU A 254 4.41 -7.65 -1.28
CA LEU A 254 4.60 -7.80 -2.70
C LEU A 254 5.75 -6.88 -3.11
N THR A 255 6.74 -7.47 -3.79
CA THR A 255 7.97 -6.77 -4.17
C THR A 255 7.82 -6.07 -5.53
N ASN A 256 8.75 -5.15 -5.85
CA ASN A 256 8.76 -4.48 -7.15
C ASN A 256 8.92 -5.48 -8.31
N GLY A 257 9.76 -6.51 -8.13
CA GLY A 257 9.95 -7.56 -9.13
C GLY A 257 8.66 -8.36 -9.38
N GLU A 258 7.96 -8.75 -8.31
CA GLU A 258 6.68 -9.48 -8.46
C GLU A 258 5.57 -8.60 -9.04
N ALA A 259 5.42 -7.36 -8.53
CA ALA A 259 4.34 -6.48 -8.93
C ALA A 259 4.51 -5.95 -10.37
N ILE A 260 5.71 -5.52 -10.74
CA ILE A 260 5.96 -4.85 -12.01
C ILE A 260 6.53 -5.84 -13.03
N SER A 261 7.68 -6.44 -12.72
CA SER A 261 8.41 -7.29 -13.67
C SER A 261 7.71 -8.61 -13.98
N VAL A 262 6.85 -9.11 -13.08
CA VAL A 262 6.07 -10.34 -13.29
C VAL A 262 4.61 -10.02 -13.60
N MET A 263 3.86 -9.46 -12.64
CA MET A 263 2.42 -9.25 -12.78
C MET A 263 2.08 -8.20 -13.85
N GLY A 264 2.76 -7.05 -13.83
CA GLY A 264 2.58 -5.99 -14.82
C GLY A 264 3.00 -6.43 -16.23
N ALA A 265 4.19 -7.03 -16.37
CA ALA A 265 4.69 -7.52 -17.65
C ALA A 265 3.76 -8.59 -18.24
N ALA A 266 3.29 -9.55 -17.43
CA ALA A 266 2.33 -10.56 -17.89
C ALA A 266 1.02 -9.93 -18.38
N ALA A 267 0.50 -8.92 -17.66
CA ALA A 267 -0.71 -8.22 -18.09
C ALA A 267 -0.52 -7.43 -19.38
N ARG A 268 0.60 -6.71 -19.51
CA ARG A 268 1.00 -5.99 -20.73
C ARG A 268 1.03 -6.95 -21.92
N ASP A 269 1.76 -8.04 -21.79
CA ASP A 269 1.99 -8.99 -22.89
C ASP A 269 0.71 -9.73 -23.24
N ARG A 270 -0.05 -10.18 -22.23
CA ARG A 270 -1.28 -10.98 -22.45
C ARG A 270 -2.40 -10.21 -23.13
N LEU A 271 -2.46 -8.90 -22.93
CA LEU A 271 -3.42 -8.00 -23.55
C LEU A 271 -2.86 -7.26 -24.77
N ALA A 272 -1.59 -7.49 -25.11
CA ALA A 272 -0.85 -6.73 -26.12
C ALA A 272 -1.05 -5.21 -25.93
N MET A 273 -0.76 -4.73 -24.72
CA MET A 273 -0.89 -3.32 -24.39
C MET A 273 0.13 -2.48 -25.17
N THR A 274 -0.30 -1.30 -25.60
CA THR A 274 0.50 -0.28 -26.26
C THR A 274 0.27 1.07 -25.61
N ALA A 275 1.09 2.05 -25.96
CA ALA A 275 0.94 3.41 -25.44
C ALA A 275 -0.31 4.17 -25.94
N GLU A 276 -1.07 3.59 -26.88
CA GLU A 276 -2.37 4.09 -27.33
C GLU A 276 -3.54 3.58 -26.47
N ASP A 277 -3.29 2.58 -25.61
CA ASP A 277 -4.33 2.03 -24.77
C ASP A 277 -4.73 2.99 -23.64
N ARG A 278 -6.01 2.92 -23.28
CA ARG A 278 -6.60 3.59 -22.13
C ARG A 278 -7.15 2.52 -21.21
N VAL A 279 -6.42 2.23 -20.14
CA VAL A 279 -6.67 1.10 -19.24
C VAL A 279 -7.54 1.55 -18.08
N LEU A 280 -8.81 1.12 -18.07
CA LEU A 280 -9.74 1.38 -16.98
C LEU A 280 -9.48 0.44 -15.80
N VAL A 281 -9.05 0.99 -14.68
CA VAL A 281 -8.75 0.25 -13.45
C VAL A 281 -9.98 0.31 -12.53
N GLY A 282 -10.96 -0.56 -12.84
CA GLY A 282 -12.20 -0.75 -12.08
C GLY A 282 -12.05 -1.56 -10.79
N ILE A 283 -10.86 -2.07 -10.51
CA ILE A 283 -10.50 -2.65 -9.21
C ILE A 283 -9.77 -1.61 -8.33
N THR A 284 -9.88 -1.74 -7.01
CA THR A 284 -9.16 -0.88 -6.06
C THR A 284 -7.63 -0.92 -6.23
N LEU A 285 -7.01 0.26 -6.20
CA LEU A 285 -5.55 0.45 -6.07
C LEU A 285 -4.99 -0.07 -4.72
N CYS A 286 -5.86 -0.40 -3.77
CA CYS A 286 -5.50 -1.04 -2.50
C CYS A 286 -5.37 -2.57 -2.61
N HIS A 287 -5.26 -3.11 -3.83
CA HIS A 287 -5.09 -4.52 -4.12
C HIS A 287 -3.97 -4.73 -5.16
N ALA A 288 -3.16 -5.78 -4.98
CA ALA A 288 -2.03 -6.13 -5.85
C ALA A 288 -2.38 -6.19 -7.36
N PHE A 289 -3.57 -6.68 -7.69
CA PHE A 289 -4.07 -6.71 -9.09
C PHE A 289 -4.29 -5.31 -9.68
N GLY A 290 -4.79 -4.34 -8.92
CA GLY A 290 -5.00 -2.99 -9.41
C GLY A 290 -3.68 -2.28 -9.68
N ILE A 291 -2.76 -2.33 -8.72
CA ILE A 291 -1.49 -1.62 -8.83
C ILE A 291 -0.43 -2.37 -9.66
N GLY A 292 -0.28 -3.68 -9.47
CA GLY A 292 0.74 -4.49 -10.14
C GLY A 292 0.34 -4.83 -11.56
N SER A 293 -0.79 -5.52 -11.74
CA SER A 293 -1.22 -5.95 -13.08
C SER A 293 -1.79 -4.80 -13.91
N ALA A 294 -2.73 -4.02 -13.37
CA ALA A 294 -3.41 -2.99 -14.17
C ALA A 294 -2.52 -1.75 -14.38
N VAL A 295 -2.15 -1.03 -13.32
CA VAL A 295 -1.30 0.16 -13.42
C VAL A 295 0.11 -0.20 -13.92
N GLY A 296 0.74 -1.20 -13.32
CA GLY A 296 2.08 -1.64 -13.75
C GLY A 296 2.11 -2.10 -15.20
N GLY A 297 1.11 -2.86 -15.67
CA GLY A 297 1.01 -3.26 -17.08
C GLY A 297 0.80 -2.06 -18.02
N ALA A 298 -0.11 -1.15 -17.65
CA ALA A 298 -0.38 0.06 -18.42
C ALA A 298 0.87 0.92 -18.59
N TRP A 299 1.55 1.24 -17.49
CA TRP A 299 2.75 2.08 -17.54
C TRP A 299 3.97 1.36 -18.10
N LEU A 300 4.08 0.03 -18.03
CA LEU A 300 5.09 -0.70 -18.81
C LEU A 300 4.88 -0.56 -20.33
N ALA A 301 3.65 -0.32 -20.78
CA ALA A 301 3.32 -0.04 -22.18
C ALA A 301 3.40 1.45 -22.56
N GLY A 302 3.45 2.35 -21.57
CA GLY A 302 3.24 3.79 -21.77
C GLY A 302 1.77 4.17 -21.99
N ALA A 303 0.84 3.29 -21.64
CA ALA A 303 -0.60 3.48 -21.75
C ALA A 303 -1.13 4.41 -20.64
N ALA A 304 -2.27 5.05 -20.90
CA ALA A 304 -2.95 5.86 -19.90
C ALA A 304 -3.73 4.98 -18.91
N VAL A 305 -3.64 5.29 -17.62
CA VAL A 305 -4.51 4.73 -16.58
C VAL A 305 -5.75 5.60 -16.47
N VAL A 306 -6.93 4.97 -16.48
CA VAL A 306 -8.20 5.63 -16.20
C VAL A 306 -8.74 5.08 -14.88
N LEU A 307 -9.00 5.96 -13.92
CA LEU A 307 -9.66 5.59 -12.67
C LEU A 307 -11.13 5.98 -12.78
N PRO A 308 -12.07 5.05 -12.55
CA PRO A 308 -13.48 5.35 -12.62
C PRO A 308 -13.97 6.27 -11.50
N GLY A 309 -13.09 6.83 -10.66
CA GLY A 309 -13.43 7.81 -9.65
C GLY A 309 -14.43 7.30 -8.61
N ALA A 310 -13.93 7.01 -7.42
CA ALA A 310 -14.74 6.50 -6.33
C ALA A 310 -14.81 7.55 -5.21
N SER A 311 -15.22 8.79 -5.55
CA SER A 311 -15.38 9.88 -4.59
C SER A 311 -16.33 9.41 -3.47
N GLY A 312 -15.80 9.20 -2.27
CA GLY A 312 -16.56 8.68 -1.11
C GLY A 312 -16.60 7.16 -0.96
N ILE A 313 -16.03 6.37 -1.87
CA ILE A 313 -16.01 4.90 -1.81
C ILE A 313 -14.66 4.44 -1.22
N ARG A 314 -14.61 4.25 0.10
CA ARG A 314 -13.41 3.74 0.79
C ARG A 314 -13.20 2.24 0.58
N GLY A 315 -11.93 1.82 0.60
CA GLY A 315 -11.55 0.41 0.47
C GLY A 315 -12.00 -0.18 -0.88
N CYS A 316 -12.81 -1.23 -0.84
CA CYS A 316 -13.48 -1.75 -2.03
C CYS A 316 -14.80 -1.01 -2.32
N GLY A 317 -15.54 -0.58 -1.29
CA GLY A 317 -16.89 0.01 -1.34
C GLY A 317 -17.97 -0.83 -2.05
N SER A 318 -19.12 -0.23 -2.40
CA SER A 318 -20.26 -0.99 -2.95
C SER A 318 -20.03 -1.37 -4.43
N PRO A 319 -20.30 -2.63 -4.83
CA PRO A 319 -20.11 -3.07 -6.21
C PRO A 319 -20.91 -2.25 -7.24
N SER A 320 -22.15 -1.89 -6.93
CA SER A 320 -23.04 -1.16 -7.84
C SER A 320 -22.55 0.25 -8.15
N GLN A 321 -22.08 0.99 -7.14
CA GLN A 321 -21.54 2.34 -7.37
C GLN A 321 -20.26 2.30 -8.22
N ARG A 322 -19.39 1.30 -7.99
CA ARG A 322 -18.20 1.10 -8.85
C ARG A 322 -18.58 0.76 -10.28
N ALA A 323 -19.62 -0.05 -10.47
CA ALA A 323 -20.11 -0.47 -11.78
C ALA A 323 -20.63 0.72 -12.60
N GLU A 324 -21.48 1.58 -12.04
CA GLU A 324 -22.00 2.76 -12.74
C GLU A 324 -20.86 3.69 -13.18
N ALA A 325 -19.93 3.98 -12.27
CA ALA A 325 -18.78 4.84 -12.57
C ALA A 325 -17.83 4.20 -13.60
N THR A 326 -17.72 2.87 -13.59
CA THR A 326 -16.97 2.10 -14.59
C THR A 326 -17.59 2.25 -15.98
N LEU A 327 -18.91 2.07 -16.14
CA LEU A 327 -19.57 2.26 -17.43
C LEU A 327 -19.41 3.70 -17.95
N ALA A 328 -19.61 4.69 -17.08
CA ALA A 328 -19.45 6.10 -17.45
C ALA A 328 -18.03 6.40 -17.97
N CYS A 329 -16.99 5.80 -17.36
CA CYS A 329 -15.61 5.95 -17.81
C CYS A 329 -15.29 5.15 -19.08
N LEU A 330 -15.81 3.93 -19.23
CA LEU A 330 -15.66 3.15 -20.46
C LEU A 330 -16.07 3.97 -21.69
N ALA A 331 -17.23 4.63 -21.60
CA ALA A 331 -17.76 5.45 -22.68
C ALA A 331 -17.03 6.80 -22.82
N SER A 332 -17.02 7.63 -21.76
CA SER A 332 -16.49 8.99 -21.85
C SER A 332 -14.98 9.05 -22.15
N GLN A 333 -14.22 8.05 -21.69
CA GLN A 333 -12.79 7.97 -21.90
C GLN A 333 -12.42 6.98 -23.02
N ARG A 334 -13.39 6.44 -23.77
CA ARG A 334 -13.13 5.48 -24.86
C ARG A 334 -12.11 4.40 -24.45
N CYS A 335 -12.27 3.83 -23.26
CA CYS A 335 -11.29 2.91 -22.68
C CYS A 335 -11.16 1.65 -23.54
N THR A 336 -9.92 1.24 -23.81
CA THR A 336 -9.64 0.07 -24.65
C THR A 336 -9.55 -1.22 -23.85
N LEU A 337 -9.18 -1.14 -22.57
CA LEU A 337 -9.02 -2.29 -21.69
C LEU A 337 -9.71 -2.06 -20.35
N LEU A 338 -10.37 -3.10 -19.82
CA LEU A 338 -11.02 -3.08 -18.51
C LEU A 338 -10.36 -4.05 -17.53
N PHE A 339 -9.99 -3.57 -16.34
CA PHE A 339 -9.59 -4.41 -15.21
C PHE A 339 -10.67 -4.35 -14.14
N ALA A 340 -11.33 -5.47 -13.87
CA ALA A 340 -12.42 -5.57 -12.90
C ALA A 340 -12.32 -6.84 -12.05
N ASP A 341 -13.06 -6.89 -10.95
CA ASP A 341 -13.35 -8.13 -10.22
C ASP A 341 -14.75 -8.65 -10.54
N VAL A 342 -15.03 -9.89 -10.18
CA VAL A 342 -16.35 -10.52 -10.39
C VAL A 342 -17.51 -9.72 -9.79
N HIS A 343 -17.30 -9.02 -8.68
CA HIS A 343 -18.36 -8.24 -8.03
C HIS A 343 -18.72 -6.99 -8.85
N THR A 344 -17.70 -6.30 -9.34
CA THR A 344 -17.84 -5.12 -10.18
C THR A 344 -18.43 -5.51 -11.53
N LEU A 345 -17.93 -6.60 -12.15
CA LEU A 345 -18.44 -7.08 -13.43
C LEU A 345 -19.89 -7.58 -13.34
N LYS A 346 -20.26 -8.28 -12.25
CA LYS A 346 -21.64 -8.71 -11.97
C LYS A 346 -22.60 -7.53 -11.82
N ALA A 347 -22.14 -6.42 -11.25
CA ALA A 347 -22.95 -5.23 -11.05
C ALA A 347 -22.92 -4.27 -12.26
N LEU A 348 -22.06 -4.50 -13.25
CA LEU A 348 -21.83 -3.60 -14.38
C LEU A 348 -23.01 -3.64 -15.36
N PRO A 349 -23.81 -2.56 -15.49
CA PRO A 349 -24.92 -2.54 -16.43
C PRO A 349 -24.42 -2.64 -17.88
N LEU A 350 -25.23 -3.24 -18.75
CA LEU A 350 -24.99 -3.18 -20.19
C LEU A 350 -25.13 -1.72 -20.68
N PRO A 351 -24.38 -1.33 -21.73
CA PRO A 351 -24.50 0.00 -22.31
C PRO A 351 -25.95 0.24 -22.80
N GLY A 352 -26.56 1.32 -22.34
CA GLY A 352 -27.86 1.76 -22.82
C GLY A 352 -27.80 2.36 -24.24
N PRO A 353 -28.95 2.70 -24.84
CA PRO A 353 -29.00 3.36 -26.14
C PRO A 353 -28.14 4.63 -26.17
N GLY A 354 -27.26 4.76 -27.18
CA GLY A 354 -26.38 5.91 -27.35
C GLY A 354 -25.10 5.90 -26.50
N VAL A 355 -24.89 4.90 -25.64
CA VAL A 355 -23.64 4.73 -24.89
C VAL A 355 -22.63 3.94 -25.73
N ASP A 356 -21.62 4.63 -26.29
CA ASP A 356 -20.57 4.01 -27.09
C ASP A 356 -19.45 3.43 -26.23
N VAL A 357 -19.33 2.09 -26.21
CA VAL A 357 -18.22 1.36 -25.60
C VAL A 357 -17.40 0.56 -26.63
N SER A 358 -17.55 0.87 -27.92
CA SER A 358 -16.91 0.13 -29.03
C SER A 358 -15.38 0.16 -29.02
N ALA A 359 -14.77 1.09 -28.29
CA ALA A 359 -13.32 1.14 -28.11
C ALA A 359 -12.79 -0.03 -27.27
N LEU A 360 -13.63 -0.64 -26.43
CA LEU A 360 -13.24 -1.76 -25.58
C LEU A 360 -12.87 -2.97 -26.46
N ARG A 361 -11.63 -3.43 -26.34
CA ARG A 361 -11.09 -4.56 -27.11
C ARG A 361 -10.75 -5.77 -26.26
N GLY A 362 -10.75 -5.63 -24.94
CA GLY A 362 -10.46 -6.72 -24.02
C GLY A 362 -10.37 -6.26 -22.58
N GLY A 363 -9.83 -7.13 -21.73
CA GLY A 363 -9.62 -6.82 -20.34
C GLY A 363 -9.39 -8.06 -19.49
N VAL A 364 -9.39 -7.87 -18.18
CA VAL A 364 -9.12 -8.92 -17.20
C VAL A 364 -10.14 -8.87 -16.09
N CYS A 365 -10.71 -10.02 -15.77
CA CYS A 365 -11.60 -10.21 -14.64
C CYS A 365 -10.90 -11.05 -13.57
N LYS A 366 -10.81 -10.51 -12.36
CA LYS A 366 -10.34 -11.24 -11.18
C LYS A 366 -11.46 -12.12 -10.64
N VAL A 367 -11.27 -13.44 -10.78
CA VAL A 367 -12.25 -14.48 -10.41
C VAL A 367 -11.97 -15.18 -9.09
N GLY A 368 -10.80 -14.94 -8.49
CA GLY A 368 -10.42 -15.55 -7.20
C GLY A 368 -9.24 -14.84 -6.55
N SER A 369 -8.75 -15.41 -5.44
CA SER A 369 -7.45 -15.03 -4.88
C SER A 369 -6.33 -15.40 -5.86
N GLY A 370 -5.16 -14.74 -5.80
CA GLY A 370 -4.04 -15.00 -6.73
C GLY A 370 -3.91 -13.98 -7.86
N SER A 371 -2.86 -14.18 -8.67
CA SER A 371 -2.41 -13.26 -9.72
C SER A 371 -1.97 -13.97 -11.01
N THR A 372 -2.35 -15.24 -11.17
CA THR A 372 -2.00 -16.03 -12.36
C THR A 372 -3.11 -15.92 -13.40
N PHE A 373 -2.74 -15.72 -14.67
CA PHE A 373 -3.69 -15.77 -15.78
C PHE A 373 -4.20 -17.20 -15.97
N LEU A 374 -5.51 -17.38 -16.00
CA LEU A 374 -6.15 -18.68 -16.08
C LEU A 374 -6.62 -18.93 -17.51
N GLU A 375 -5.79 -19.61 -18.30
CA GLU A 375 -5.98 -19.74 -19.74
C GLU A 375 -7.23 -20.52 -20.14
N ASP A 376 -7.73 -21.42 -19.32
CA ASP A 376 -8.88 -22.29 -19.63
C ASP A 376 -10.19 -21.78 -19.04
N VAL A 377 -10.13 -20.79 -18.13
CA VAL A 377 -11.34 -20.24 -17.52
C VAL A 377 -12.04 -19.34 -18.54
N ARG A 378 -13.28 -19.72 -18.88
CA ARG A 378 -14.16 -19.00 -19.83
C ARG A 378 -15.37 -18.39 -19.17
N GLU A 379 -15.71 -18.85 -17.97
CA GLU A 379 -16.91 -18.46 -17.25
C GLU A 379 -16.56 -18.12 -15.80
N ALA A 380 -17.38 -17.27 -15.19
CA ALA A 380 -17.30 -16.94 -13.78
C ALA A 380 -18.69 -16.77 -13.19
N LYS A 381 -18.77 -16.75 -11.85
CA LYS A 381 -20.01 -16.59 -11.09
C LYS A 381 -20.52 -15.14 -11.19
N LEU A 382 -21.13 -14.79 -12.32
CA LEU A 382 -21.61 -13.44 -12.63
C LEU A 382 -23.14 -13.33 -12.60
N GLY A 383 -23.88 -14.44 -12.66
CA GLY A 383 -25.35 -14.39 -12.60
C GLY A 383 -25.87 -13.88 -11.26
N PRO A 384 -27.11 -13.35 -11.18
CA PRO A 384 -27.75 -12.89 -9.94
C PRO A 384 -27.64 -13.90 -8.80
N GLU A 385 -27.80 -15.19 -9.09
CA GLU A 385 -27.67 -16.30 -8.13
C GLU A 385 -26.29 -16.99 -8.14
N ASN A 386 -25.25 -16.29 -8.58
CA ASN A 386 -23.88 -16.80 -8.75
C ASN A 386 -23.76 -17.92 -9.79
N GLU A 387 -24.64 -17.89 -10.79
CA GLU A 387 -24.60 -18.71 -11.99
C GLU A 387 -23.29 -18.46 -12.76
N LEU A 388 -22.76 -19.50 -13.40
CA LEU A 388 -21.69 -19.34 -14.37
C LEU A 388 -22.21 -18.62 -15.60
N ARG A 389 -21.50 -17.57 -16.01
CA ARG A 389 -21.73 -16.82 -17.25
C ARG A 389 -20.40 -16.61 -17.95
N PRO A 390 -20.40 -16.43 -19.28
CA PRO A 390 -19.19 -16.09 -20.03
C PRO A 390 -18.47 -14.88 -19.42
N LEU A 391 -17.15 -14.95 -19.35
CA LEU A 391 -16.29 -13.83 -18.97
C LEU A 391 -16.20 -12.85 -20.13
N GLU A 392 -17.24 -12.05 -20.29
CA GLU A 392 -17.33 -11.02 -21.31
C GLU A 392 -18.10 -9.80 -20.79
N TYR A 393 -17.90 -8.67 -21.48
CA TYR A 393 -18.69 -7.47 -21.28
C TYR A 393 -18.96 -6.82 -22.62
N ALA A 394 -20.22 -6.48 -22.91
CA ALA A 394 -20.64 -5.87 -24.17
C ALA A 394 -20.14 -6.62 -25.43
N GLY A 395 -20.13 -7.96 -25.39
CA GLY A 395 -19.63 -8.81 -26.47
C GLY A 395 -18.10 -8.90 -26.57
N VAL A 396 -17.37 -8.28 -25.64
CA VAL A 396 -15.91 -8.29 -25.58
C VAL A 396 -15.43 -9.25 -24.50
N ARG A 397 -14.60 -10.21 -24.90
CA ARG A 397 -14.07 -11.23 -23.99
C ARG A 397 -13.06 -10.65 -23.00
N LEU A 398 -13.15 -11.09 -21.75
CA LEU A 398 -12.21 -10.80 -20.67
C LEU A 398 -11.40 -12.06 -20.31
N VAL A 399 -10.14 -11.87 -19.92
CA VAL A 399 -9.27 -12.95 -19.46
C VAL A 399 -9.41 -13.11 -17.93
N ALA A 400 -9.45 -14.34 -17.44
CA ALA A 400 -9.51 -14.61 -16.01
C ALA A 400 -8.13 -14.48 -15.35
N ILE A 401 -8.11 -13.95 -14.12
CA ILE A 401 -6.95 -14.00 -13.23
C ILE A 401 -7.35 -14.53 -11.85
N GLY A 402 -6.50 -15.37 -11.26
CA GLY A 402 -6.75 -15.97 -9.94
C GLY A 402 -5.66 -16.96 -9.54
N LYS A 403 -6.04 -17.96 -8.74
CA LYS A 403 -5.18 -19.04 -8.26
C LYS A 403 -5.49 -20.25 -9.13
N LEU A 404 -4.43 -20.94 -9.54
CA LEU A 404 -4.51 -22.22 -10.25
C LEU A 404 -5.26 -23.27 -9.43
#